data_AF-A0A4V0HWP6-F1
#
_entry.id   AF-A0A4V0HWP6-F1
#
_cell.length_a   1.000
_cell.length_b   1.000
_cell.length_c   1.000
_cell.angle_alpha   90.00
_cell.angle_beta   90.00
_cell.angle_gamma   90.00
#
_symmetry.space_group_name_H-M   'P 1'
#
loop_
_entity.id
_entity.type
_entity.pdbx_description
1 polymer ?
#
loop_
_entity_poly.entity_id
_entity_poly.type
_entity_poly.pdbx_seq_one_letter_code
_entity_poly.pdbx_strand_id
1 'polypeptide(L)'
;MLVATLVLSGILLIATLLAARYAKHPAGAALGWAAAVTVLPALILAAVFHVVWIQAGALVVGVAVCSATGARPRWIAAVSVASVLLAYGTEWRSVRAEERRLEALRTQYPFESLEERLPRPVPPSAAGAPGQLAEIEQSLSEWRNKARALALERLHSDSVNRFAQTPGLGVGRMGNLSRPTVGNLRPRDEDDAPPQQDYFRPKASTSEPPPKPTEAALNTIHVHGVVDFANPQGFGYVKDRRHVAGFQSHGFSRVPVAADEWTVATVDLVGLLLHDKPVVYVSEKLPRMEDLRSAPTRPLDPFEATGLVALQKGADLHTADGLRVLGALRNAQQCAACHEGDRGALLGAFSYRLRPAR
;
A
#
# COMPACT_ATOMS: atom_id res chain seq x y z
N MET A 1 -8.92 24.89 16.85
CA MET A 1 -9.96 25.18 15.84
C MET A 1 -11.36 25.02 16.37
N LEU A 2 -11.72 23.94 17.09
CA LEU A 2 -13.02 23.87 17.77
C LEU A 2 -13.34 25.14 18.60
N VAL A 3 -12.37 25.64 19.35
CA VAL A 3 -12.52 26.91 20.09
C VAL A 3 -12.81 28.08 19.13
N ALA A 4 -12.10 28.18 18.01
CA ALA A 4 -12.33 29.23 17.03
C ALA A 4 -13.70 29.09 16.33
N THR A 5 -14.12 27.89 15.94
CA THR A 5 -15.47 27.64 15.39
C THR A 5 -16.54 27.98 16.41
N LEU A 6 -16.37 27.58 17.68
CA LEU A 6 -17.32 27.90 18.77
C LEU A 6 -17.39 29.41 19.03
N VAL A 7 -16.25 30.11 19.02
CA VAL A 7 -16.20 31.57 19.18
C VAL A 7 -16.92 32.25 18.01
N LEU A 8 -16.63 31.86 16.76
CA LEU A 8 -17.29 32.42 15.58
C LEU A 8 -18.80 32.10 15.56
N SER A 9 -19.18 30.86 15.86
CA SER A 9 -20.57 30.45 16.06
C SER A 9 -21.26 31.29 17.14
N GLY A 10 -20.57 31.54 18.26
CA GLY A 10 -21.08 32.35 19.36
C GLY A 10 -21.28 33.81 18.97
N ILE A 11 -20.32 34.42 18.29
CA ILE A 11 -20.41 35.79 17.76
C ILE A 11 -21.61 35.89 16.81
N LEU A 12 -21.76 34.94 15.88
CA LEU A 12 -22.88 34.91 14.94
C LEU A 12 -24.24 34.83 15.65
N LEU A 13 -24.37 33.97 16.66
CA LEU A 13 -25.60 33.81 17.43
C LEU A 13 -25.92 35.08 18.23
N ILE A 14 -24.93 35.62 18.96
CA ILE A 14 -25.11 36.83 19.76
C ILE A 14 -25.53 38.00 18.86
N ALA A 15 -24.83 38.21 17.74
CA ALA A 15 -25.16 39.28 16.80
C ALA A 15 -26.59 39.13 16.24
N THR A 16 -26.98 37.90 15.89
CA THR A 16 -28.33 37.62 15.36
C THR A 16 -29.41 37.84 16.42
N LEU A 17 -29.19 37.40 17.66
CA LEU A 17 -30.13 37.59 18.76
C LEU A 17 -30.27 39.06 19.17
N LEU A 18 -29.15 39.81 19.19
CA LEU A 18 -29.17 41.25 19.44
C LEU A 18 -29.90 41.99 18.32
N ALA A 19 -29.64 41.65 17.06
CA ALA A 19 -30.34 42.23 15.91
C ALA A 19 -31.85 41.94 15.97
N ALA A 20 -32.23 40.70 16.30
CA ALA A 20 -33.62 40.29 16.44
C ALA A 20 -34.36 41.03 17.58
N ARG A 21 -33.64 41.41 18.64
CA ARG A 21 -34.21 42.08 19.82
C ARG A 21 -34.29 43.61 19.67
N TYR A 22 -33.30 44.24 19.05
CA TYR A 22 -33.11 45.70 19.14
C TYR A 22 -33.26 46.43 17.80
N ALA A 23 -33.22 45.75 16.64
CA ALA A 23 -33.32 46.44 15.36
C ALA A 23 -34.77 46.81 15.02
N LYS A 24 -34.96 47.97 14.37
CA LYS A 24 -36.26 48.39 13.81
C LYS A 24 -36.80 47.37 12.78
N HIS A 25 -35.90 46.73 12.05
CA HIS A 25 -36.18 45.68 11.08
C HIS A 25 -35.39 44.41 11.46
N PRO A 26 -35.88 43.61 12.43
CA PRO A 26 -35.12 42.51 13.02
C PRO A 26 -34.69 41.46 11.99
N ALA A 27 -35.55 41.15 11.02
CA ALA A 27 -35.26 40.23 9.93
C ALA A 27 -34.11 40.70 9.02
N GLY A 28 -34.18 41.95 8.55
CA GLY A 28 -33.16 42.52 7.66
C GLY A 28 -31.80 42.66 8.35
N ALA A 29 -31.79 43.07 9.61
CA ALA A 29 -30.57 43.17 10.39
C ALA A 29 -29.94 41.79 10.66
N ALA A 30 -30.74 40.79 11.02
CA ALA A 30 -30.27 39.41 11.20
C ALA A 30 -29.69 38.82 9.91
N LEU A 31 -30.35 39.03 8.77
CA LEU A 31 -29.86 38.59 7.45
C LEU A 31 -28.55 39.31 7.07
N GLY A 32 -28.44 40.61 7.32
CA GLY A 32 -27.22 41.38 7.06
C GLY A 32 -26.03 40.89 7.88
N TRP A 33 -26.22 40.60 9.16
CA TRP A 33 -25.17 40.04 10.02
C TRP A 33 -24.76 38.63 9.60
N ALA A 34 -25.73 37.76 9.32
CA ALA A 34 -25.43 36.44 8.83
C ALA A 34 -24.64 36.51 7.52
N ALA A 35 -25.06 37.37 6.57
CA ALA A 35 -24.36 37.63 5.31
C ALA A 35 -22.92 38.12 5.54
N ALA A 36 -22.71 39.12 6.39
CA ALA A 36 -21.38 39.68 6.67
C ALA A 36 -20.42 38.63 7.27
N VAL A 37 -20.90 37.84 8.23
CA VAL A 37 -20.15 36.74 8.86
C VAL A 37 -19.94 35.57 7.89
N THR A 38 -20.75 35.45 6.82
CA THR A 38 -20.54 34.48 5.73
C THR A 38 -19.80 35.02 4.52
N VAL A 39 -19.54 36.31 4.36
CA VAL A 39 -18.79 36.75 3.16
C VAL A 39 -17.32 36.91 3.51
N LEU A 40 -17.03 37.49 4.68
CA LEU A 40 -15.66 37.81 5.06
C LEU A 40 -14.78 36.57 5.34
N PRO A 41 -15.25 35.55 6.08
CA PRO A 41 -14.50 34.31 6.26
C PRO A 41 -14.54 33.38 5.04
N ALA A 42 -15.49 33.54 4.11
CA ALA A 42 -15.54 32.72 2.89
C ALA A 42 -14.31 32.98 2.03
N LEU A 43 -13.99 34.26 1.88
CA LEU A 43 -12.92 34.71 1.01
C LEU A 43 -11.53 34.36 1.54
N ILE A 44 -11.39 34.14 2.86
CA ILE A 44 -10.08 33.93 3.50
C ILE A 44 -9.92 32.49 4.03
N LEU A 45 -11.02 31.83 4.45
CA LEU A 45 -10.98 30.64 5.30
C LEU A 45 -12.07 29.59 4.96
N ALA A 46 -12.71 29.65 3.78
CA ALA A 46 -13.80 28.75 3.40
C ALA A 46 -13.46 27.25 3.58
N ALA A 47 -12.20 26.86 3.34
CA ALA A 47 -11.75 25.48 3.49
C ALA A 47 -11.64 25.00 4.95
N VAL A 48 -11.69 25.90 5.94
CA VAL A 48 -11.34 25.60 7.34
C VAL A 48 -12.55 25.59 8.29
N PHE A 49 -13.64 26.30 7.95
CA PHE A 49 -14.79 26.51 8.87
C PHE A 49 -16.15 26.07 8.30
N HIS A 50 -16.23 24.93 7.60
CA HIS A 50 -17.47 24.31 7.07
C HIS A 50 -18.65 24.27 8.07
N VAL A 51 -18.38 24.08 9.36
CA VAL A 51 -19.42 24.11 10.41
C VAL A 51 -20.13 25.47 10.49
N VAL A 52 -19.36 26.56 10.43
CA VAL A 52 -19.88 27.93 10.53
C VAL A 52 -20.70 28.25 9.28
N TRP A 53 -20.31 27.73 8.10
CA TRP A 53 -21.07 27.84 6.85
C TRP A 53 -22.45 27.20 6.95
N ILE A 54 -22.49 25.95 7.40
CA ILE A 54 -23.75 25.20 7.56
C ILE A 54 -24.65 25.92 8.56
N GLN A 55 -24.09 26.37 9.69
CA GLN A 55 -24.85 27.10 10.71
C GLN A 55 -25.43 28.40 10.15
N ALA A 56 -24.61 29.21 9.48
CA ALA A 56 -25.04 30.50 8.98
C ALA A 56 -26.07 30.36 7.85
N GLY A 57 -25.88 29.41 6.93
CA GLY A 57 -26.86 29.09 5.89
C GLY A 57 -28.21 28.64 6.49
N ALA A 58 -28.17 27.73 7.47
CA ALA A 58 -29.37 27.27 8.17
C ALA A 58 -30.08 28.41 8.94
N LEU A 59 -29.30 29.31 9.53
CA LEU A 59 -29.80 30.49 10.23
C LEU A 59 -30.48 31.48 9.27
N VAL A 60 -29.86 31.77 8.12
CA VAL A 60 -30.43 32.63 7.07
C VAL A 60 -31.77 32.09 6.59
N VAL A 61 -31.83 30.79 6.25
CA VAL A 61 -33.06 30.14 5.79
C VAL A 61 -34.14 30.19 6.87
N GLY A 62 -33.80 29.82 8.10
CA GLY A 62 -34.76 29.79 9.20
C GLY A 62 -35.30 31.19 9.57
N VAL A 63 -34.45 32.22 9.57
CA VAL A 63 -34.88 33.61 9.81
C VAL A 63 -35.77 34.12 8.68
N ALA A 64 -35.43 33.81 7.42
CA ALA A 64 -36.25 34.19 6.27
C ALA A 64 -37.66 33.56 6.35
N VAL A 65 -37.75 32.27 6.70
CA VAL A 65 -39.03 31.57 6.90
C VAL A 65 -39.83 32.18 8.06
N CYS A 66 -39.20 32.43 9.21
CA CYS A 66 -39.85 33.12 10.34
C CYS A 66 -40.39 34.50 9.93
N SER A 67 -39.65 35.22 9.10
CA SER A 67 -40.04 36.56 8.63
C SER A 67 -41.22 36.48 7.65
N ALA A 68 -41.18 35.56 6.69
CA ALA A 68 -42.24 35.36 5.71
C ALA A 68 -43.56 34.89 6.35
N THR A 69 -43.49 34.18 7.47
CA THR A 69 -44.65 33.63 8.18
C THR A 69 -45.18 34.55 9.30
N GLY A 70 -44.55 35.70 9.55
CA GLY A 70 -44.91 36.59 10.66
C GLY A 70 -44.69 35.97 12.03
N ALA A 71 -43.74 35.03 12.15
CA ALA A 71 -43.45 34.35 13.40
C ALA A 71 -42.92 35.33 14.46
N ARG A 72 -43.37 35.16 15.71
CA ARG A 72 -42.91 35.98 16.85
C ARG A 72 -41.39 35.88 17.04
N PRO A 73 -40.71 36.93 17.54
CA PRO A 73 -39.24 36.94 17.73
C PRO A 73 -38.67 35.76 18.54
N ARG A 74 -39.45 35.17 19.45
CA ARG A 74 -39.06 33.95 20.20
C ARG A 74 -38.67 32.77 19.29
N TRP A 75 -39.25 32.70 18.09
CA TRP A 75 -38.93 31.66 17.11
C TRP A 75 -37.54 31.84 16.50
N ILE A 76 -37.01 33.06 16.44
CA ILE A 76 -35.64 33.32 15.97
C ILE A 76 -34.63 32.64 16.91
N ALA A 77 -34.84 32.72 18.23
CA ALA A 77 -33.99 32.02 19.19
C ALA A 77 -34.04 30.50 19.04
N ALA A 78 -35.23 29.94 18.83
CA ALA A 78 -35.38 28.51 18.56
C ALA A 78 -34.67 28.09 17.26
N VAL A 79 -34.81 28.88 16.20
CA VAL A 79 -34.10 28.69 14.92
C VAL A 79 -32.58 28.77 15.11
N SER A 80 -32.09 29.71 15.93
CA SER A 80 -30.66 29.84 16.24
C SER A 80 -30.10 28.61 16.96
N VAL A 81 -30.83 28.04 17.92
CA VAL A 81 -30.43 26.79 18.56
C VAL A 81 -30.46 25.63 17.56
N ALA A 82 -31.53 25.54 16.77
CA ALA A 82 -31.67 24.49 15.76
C ALA A 82 -30.55 24.55 14.70
N SER A 83 -30.09 25.73 14.28
CA SER A 83 -29.00 25.86 13.30
C SER A 83 -27.65 25.39 13.85
N VAL A 84 -27.38 25.61 15.14
CA VAL A 84 -26.19 25.08 15.82
C VAL A 84 -26.26 23.55 15.88
N LEU A 85 -27.39 23.00 16.35
CA LEU A 85 -27.58 21.56 16.44
C LEU A 85 -27.44 20.89 15.07
N LEU A 86 -27.98 21.51 14.01
CA LEU A 86 -27.84 21.02 12.65
C LEU A 86 -26.37 21.00 12.21
N ALA A 87 -25.65 22.13 12.35
CA ALA A 87 -24.28 22.26 11.87
C ALA A 87 -23.30 21.33 12.61
N TYR A 88 -23.36 21.30 13.94
CA TYR A 88 -22.49 20.43 14.74
C TYR A 88 -22.93 18.95 14.65
N GLY A 89 -24.23 18.69 14.48
CA GLY A 89 -24.77 17.35 14.24
C GLY A 89 -24.31 16.76 12.90
N THR A 90 -24.27 17.57 11.83
CA THR A 90 -23.73 17.14 10.53
C THR A 90 -22.24 16.81 10.60
N GLU A 91 -21.46 17.62 11.31
CA GLU A 91 -20.04 17.35 11.53
C GLU A 91 -19.79 16.08 12.33
N TRP A 92 -20.50 15.94 13.44
CA TRP A 92 -20.43 14.75 14.27
C TRP A 92 -20.73 13.50 13.45
N ARG A 93 -21.79 13.53 12.62
CA ARG A 93 -22.13 12.42 11.72
C ARG A 93 -21.01 12.14 10.70
N SER A 94 -20.39 13.18 10.13
CA SER A 94 -19.27 13.07 9.18
C SER A 94 -18.05 12.41 9.82
N VAL A 95 -17.64 12.89 11.00
CA VAL A 95 -16.54 12.31 11.78
C VAL A 95 -16.83 10.85 12.13
N ARG A 96 -18.03 10.54 12.63
CA ARG A 96 -18.46 9.17 12.94
C ARG A 96 -18.53 8.26 11.71
N ALA A 97 -18.78 8.80 10.53
CA ALA A 97 -18.77 8.03 9.28
C ALA A 97 -17.32 7.72 8.86
N GLU A 98 -16.42 8.70 8.96
CA GLU A 98 -15.00 8.51 8.65
C GLU A 98 -14.31 7.58 9.65
N GLU A 99 -14.60 7.69 10.95
CA GLU A 99 -14.12 6.74 11.96
C GLU A 99 -14.53 5.30 11.63
N ARG A 100 -15.82 5.08 11.32
CA ARG A 100 -16.33 3.75 10.91
C ARG A 100 -15.65 3.25 9.64
N ARG A 101 -15.39 4.14 8.68
CA ARG A 101 -14.68 3.80 7.46
C ARG A 101 -13.22 3.42 7.74
N LEU A 102 -12.50 4.19 8.54
CA LEU A 102 -11.12 3.88 8.91
C LEU A 102 -11.04 2.58 9.71
N GLU A 103 -12.00 2.33 10.59
CA GLU A 103 -12.09 1.07 11.33
C GLU A 103 -12.35 -0.12 10.40
N ALA A 104 -13.25 0.04 9.42
CA ALA A 104 -13.47 -0.96 8.39
C ALA A 104 -12.20 -1.24 7.57
N LEU A 105 -11.45 -0.18 7.21
CA LEU A 105 -10.17 -0.33 6.51
C LEU A 105 -9.10 -1.02 7.38
N ARG A 106 -9.00 -0.72 8.68
CA ARG A 106 -8.10 -1.42 9.61
C ARG A 106 -8.47 -2.88 9.80
N THR A 107 -9.76 -3.18 9.78
CA THR A 107 -10.26 -4.56 9.83
C THR A 107 -9.90 -5.30 8.55
N GLN A 108 -9.99 -4.63 7.39
CA GLN A 108 -9.64 -5.21 6.09
C GLN A 108 -8.13 -5.38 5.89
N TYR A 109 -7.33 -4.47 6.44
CA TYR A 109 -5.87 -4.48 6.37
C TYR A 109 -5.32 -4.48 7.79
N PRO A 110 -5.47 -5.57 8.57
CA PRO A 110 -4.95 -5.61 9.93
C PRO A 110 -3.41 -5.64 9.92
N PHE A 111 -2.82 -5.37 11.08
CA PHE A 111 -1.46 -5.81 11.32
C PHE A 111 -1.44 -7.32 11.48
N GLU A 112 -0.55 -7.97 10.75
CA GLU A 112 -0.29 -9.40 10.81
C GLU A 112 1.16 -9.62 11.26
N SER A 113 1.38 -10.71 12.01
CA SER A 113 2.72 -11.19 12.30
C SER A 113 3.20 -12.09 11.18
N LEU A 114 4.40 -11.81 10.68
CA LEU A 114 5.11 -12.69 9.74
C LEU A 114 6.00 -13.71 10.45
N GLU A 115 6.18 -13.65 11.77
CA GLU A 115 7.11 -14.55 12.48
C GLU A 115 6.83 -16.03 12.22
N GLU A 116 5.56 -16.44 12.26
CA GLU A 116 5.14 -17.83 12.00
C GLU A 116 5.29 -18.26 10.52
N ARG A 117 5.41 -17.28 9.61
CA ARG A 117 5.58 -17.50 8.18
C ARG A 117 7.04 -17.49 7.76
N LEU A 118 7.90 -16.91 8.59
CA LEU A 118 9.30 -16.74 8.30
C LEU A 118 10.07 -18.01 8.66
N PRO A 119 11.04 -18.39 7.83
CA PRO A 119 11.79 -19.60 8.05
C PRO A 119 12.85 -19.42 9.16
N ARG A 120 13.64 -20.47 9.40
CA ARG A 120 14.79 -20.45 10.30
C ARG A 120 15.81 -19.36 9.89
N PRO A 121 16.69 -18.93 10.81
CA PRO A 121 17.77 -17.99 10.50
C PRO A 121 18.59 -18.45 9.30
N VAL A 122 18.97 -17.51 8.45
CA VAL A 122 19.71 -17.79 7.21
C VAL A 122 21.10 -18.33 7.57
N PRO A 123 21.50 -19.51 7.04
CA PRO A 123 22.85 -20.02 7.25
C PRO A 123 23.91 -19.04 6.72
N PRO A 124 25.09 -18.95 7.35
CA PRO A 124 26.18 -18.11 6.84
C PRO A 124 26.56 -18.50 5.40
N SER A 125 26.67 -17.51 4.53
CA SER A 125 27.16 -17.66 3.16
C SER A 125 27.97 -16.43 2.78
N ALA A 126 28.92 -16.57 1.85
CA ALA A 126 29.63 -15.41 1.32
C ALA A 126 28.65 -14.46 0.62
N ALA A 127 28.88 -13.15 0.79
CA ALA A 127 28.16 -12.13 0.07
C ALA A 127 28.38 -12.26 -1.45
N GLY A 128 27.36 -11.91 -2.23
CA GLY A 128 27.44 -11.90 -3.69
C GLY A 128 28.30 -10.76 -4.24
N ALA A 129 28.31 -10.61 -5.55
CA ALA A 129 28.93 -9.45 -6.17
C ALA A 129 28.21 -8.17 -5.71
N PRO A 130 28.92 -7.19 -5.11
CA PRO A 130 28.29 -6.02 -4.52
C PRO A 130 27.55 -5.15 -5.55
N GLY A 131 28.01 -5.12 -6.81
CA GLY A 131 27.37 -4.39 -7.90
C GLY A 131 25.97 -4.94 -8.23
N GLN A 132 25.85 -6.26 -8.36
CA GLN A 132 24.57 -6.90 -8.65
C GLN A 132 23.59 -6.78 -7.49
N LEU A 133 24.07 -6.92 -6.25
CA LEU A 133 23.24 -6.72 -5.07
C LEU A 133 22.70 -5.28 -4.99
N ALA A 134 23.55 -4.28 -5.30
CA ALA A 134 23.13 -2.88 -5.36
C ALA A 134 22.10 -2.62 -6.46
N GLU A 135 22.24 -3.26 -7.63
CA GLU A 135 21.26 -3.17 -8.72
C GLU A 135 19.88 -3.73 -8.32
N ILE A 136 19.86 -4.87 -7.64
CA ILE A 136 18.62 -5.45 -7.10
C ILE A 136 17.99 -4.51 -6.06
N GLU A 137 18.79 -3.95 -5.14
CA GLU A 137 18.31 -3.03 -4.11
C GLU A 137 17.75 -1.72 -4.71
N GLN A 138 18.40 -1.19 -5.74
CA GLN A 138 17.89 -0.03 -6.46
C GLN A 138 16.55 -0.36 -7.12
N SER A 139 16.49 -1.47 -7.86
CA SER A 139 15.27 -1.91 -8.54
C SER A 139 14.12 -2.12 -7.56
N LEU A 140 14.33 -2.82 -6.44
CA LEU A 140 13.32 -3.00 -5.40
C LEU A 140 12.81 -1.67 -4.83
N SER A 141 13.69 -0.66 -4.73
CA SER A 141 13.32 0.67 -4.23
C SER A 141 12.51 1.49 -5.24
N GLU A 142 12.83 1.38 -6.53
CA GLU A 142 12.14 2.06 -7.62
C GLU A 142 10.73 1.50 -7.83
N TRP A 143 10.58 0.18 -7.80
CA TRP A 143 9.30 -0.50 -8.02
C TRP A 143 8.38 -0.50 -6.79
N ARG A 144 8.85 -0.07 -5.62
CA ARG A 144 8.05 0.00 -4.39
C ARG A 144 6.94 1.04 -4.51
N ASN A 145 5.71 0.64 -4.22
CA ASN A 145 4.57 1.56 -4.19
C ASN A 145 4.58 2.40 -2.89
N LYS A 146 5.35 3.51 -2.91
CA LYS A 146 5.49 4.43 -1.76
C LYS A 146 4.16 5.02 -1.30
N ALA A 147 3.24 5.29 -2.23
CA ALA A 147 1.93 5.87 -1.91
C ALA A 147 1.07 4.88 -1.10
N ARG A 148 1.02 3.62 -1.53
CA ARG A 148 0.32 2.55 -0.79
C ARG A 148 0.93 2.30 0.58
N ALA A 149 2.26 2.19 0.66
CA ALA A 149 2.97 2.00 1.93
C ALA A 149 2.68 3.15 2.91
N LEU A 150 2.70 4.41 2.43
CA LEU A 150 2.37 5.58 3.24
C LEU A 150 0.89 5.61 3.65
N ALA A 151 -0.04 5.17 2.78
CA ALA A 151 -1.45 5.08 3.12
C ALA A 151 -1.72 4.03 4.20
N LEU A 152 -1.06 2.86 4.13
CA LEU A 152 -1.08 1.82 5.16
C LEU A 152 -0.43 2.31 6.46
N GLU A 153 0.74 2.94 6.39
CA GLU A 153 1.39 3.55 7.56
C GLU A 153 0.45 4.52 8.27
N ARG A 154 -0.17 5.43 7.52
CA ARG A 154 -1.13 6.39 8.07
C ARG A 154 -2.32 5.68 8.71
N LEU A 155 -2.91 4.70 8.02
CA LEU A 155 -4.04 3.92 8.52
C LEU A 155 -3.76 3.35 9.93
N HIS A 156 -2.53 2.91 10.16
CA HIS A 156 -2.10 2.28 11.42
C HIS A 156 -1.34 3.18 12.40
N SER A 157 -0.94 4.39 11.99
CA SER A 157 -0.26 5.32 12.88
C SER A 157 -1.21 5.93 13.91
N ASP A 158 -0.79 6.00 15.17
CA ASP A 158 -1.53 6.68 16.24
C ASP A 158 -1.80 8.16 15.91
N SER A 159 -0.95 8.76 15.10
CA SER A 159 -1.09 10.14 14.63
C SER A 159 -2.39 10.35 13.86
N VAL A 160 -2.84 9.36 13.07
CA VAL A 160 -4.15 9.45 12.39
C VAL A 160 -5.29 9.35 13.37
N ASN A 161 -5.21 8.49 14.39
CA ASN A 161 -6.23 8.44 15.45
C ASN A 161 -6.29 9.77 16.20
N ARG A 162 -5.17 10.30 16.66
CA ARG A 162 -5.12 11.59 17.35
C ARG A 162 -5.64 12.72 16.47
N PHE A 163 -5.27 12.73 15.20
CA PHE A 163 -5.70 13.76 14.25
C PHE A 163 -7.20 13.66 13.92
N ALA A 164 -7.73 12.45 13.69
CA ALA A 164 -9.15 12.21 13.45
C ALA A 164 -10.00 12.57 14.69
N GLN A 165 -9.49 12.25 15.88
CA GLN A 165 -10.15 12.56 17.15
C GLN A 165 -10.00 14.02 17.58
N THR A 166 -9.10 14.80 16.98
CA THR A 166 -8.92 16.22 17.35
C THR A 166 -10.08 17.06 16.79
N PRO A 167 -10.95 17.64 17.65
CA PRO A 167 -12.12 18.37 17.20
C PRO A 167 -11.77 19.59 16.33
N GLY A 168 -12.35 19.65 15.13
CA GLY A 168 -12.20 20.77 14.19
C GLY A 168 -10.88 20.80 13.39
N LEU A 169 -10.10 19.72 13.34
CA LEU A 169 -8.83 19.67 12.60
C LEU A 169 -8.64 18.48 11.65
N GLY A 170 -9.33 17.35 11.87
CA GLY A 170 -9.03 16.08 11.21
C GLY A 170 -9.42 16.02 9.72
N VAL A 171 -10.67 15.65 9.46
CA VAL A 171 -11.09 15.21 8.12
C VAL A 171 -11.00 16.34 7.08
N GLY A 172 -11.44 17.56 7.42
CA GLY A 172 -11.51 18.68 6.48
C GLY A 172 -10.18 19.17 5.89
N ARG A 173 -9.04 18.91 6.56
CA ARG A 173 -7.71 19.40 6.13
C ARG A 173 -6.86 18.35 5.42
N MET A 174 -7.20 17.06 5.55
CA MET A 174 -6.59 16.04 4.70
C MET A 174 -7.19 16.18 3.31
N GLY A 175 -6.50 16.94 2.45
CA GLY A 175 -6.78 16.94 1.02
C GLY A 175 -6.87 15.51 0.49
N ASN A 176 -7.67 15.31 -0.57
CA ASN A 176 -8.00 13.99 -1.11
C ASN A 176 -6.78 13.09 -1.36
N LEU A 177 -5.61 13.67 -1.62
CA LEU A 177 -4.35 12.96 -1.89
C LEU A 177 -3.80 12.17 -0.69
N SER A 178 -4.31 12.37 0.51
CA SER A 178 -3.74 11.79 1.73
C SER A 178 -4.64 10.80 2.47
N ARG A 179 -5.89 10.62 2.03
CA ARG A 179 -6.85 9.75 2.72
C ARG A 179 -6.69 8.29 2.28
N PRO A 180 -6.55 7.34 3.22
CA PRO A 180 -6.64 5.93 2.89
C PRO A 180 -8.01 5.61 2.27
N THR A 181 -8.00 4.94 1.13
CA THR A 181 -9.17 4.51 0.38
C THR A 181 -8.98 3.06 -0.01
N VAL A 182 -10.06 2.35 -0.31
CA VAL A 182 -9.91 0.98 -0.84
C VAL A 182 -9.03 0.99 -2.09
N GLY A 183 -9.19 1.97 -2.99
CA GLY A 183 -8.43 2.04 -4.24
C GLY A 183 -6.92 2.24 -4.07
N ASN A 184 -6.45 2.98 -3.06
CA ASN A 184 -5.01 3.19 -2.84
C ASN A 184 -4.36 2.17 -1.88
N LEU A 185 -5.18 1.42 -1.14
CA LEU A 185 -4.73 0.32 -0.28
C LEU A 185 -4.77 -1.04 -0.99
N ARG A 186 -5.68 -1.20 -1.95
CA ARG A 186 -5.82 -2.42 -2.75
C ARG A 186 -4.46 -2.70 -3.39
N PRO A 187 -3.89 -3.89 -3.17
CA PRO A 187 -2.72 -4.27 -3.91
C PRO A 187 -3.05 -4.36 -5.41
N ARG A 188 -2.01 -4.49 -6.24
CA ARG A 188 -2.25 -4.86 -7.63
C ARG A 188 -2.99 -6.20 -7.64
N ASP A 189 -4.01 -6.32 -8.48
CA ASP A 189 -4.73 -7.58 -8.63
C ASP A 189 -3.73 -8.66 -9.01
N GLU A 190 -3.69 -9.71 -8.19
CA GLU A 190 -2.91 -10.89 -8.48
C GLU A 190 -3.72 -11.70 -9.48
N ASP A 191 -3.34 -11.60 -10.76
CA ASP A 191 -3.76 -12.59 -11.74
C ASP A 191 -3.31 -13.98 -11.26
N ASP A 192 -4.00 -15.04 -11.67
CA ASP A 192 -3.54 -16.40 -11.40
C ASP A 192 -2.08 -16.58 -11.84
N ALA A 193 -1.29 -17.36 -11.08
CA ALA A 193 0.10 -17.64 -11.42
C ALA A 193 0.16 -18.19 -12.86
N PRO A 194 0.89 -17.52 -13.78
CA PRO A 194 0.96 -17.98 -15.15
C PRO A 194 1.44 -19.43 -15.22
N PRO A 195 0.86 -20.27 -16.08
CA PRO A 195 1.36 -21.61 -16.29
C PRO A 195 2.78 -21.53 -16.87
N GLN A 196 3.67 -22.41 -16.41
CA GLN A 196 4.98 -22.59 -17.00
C GLN A 196 4.81 -23.40 -18.30
N GLN A 197 5.40 -22.91 -19.38
CA GLN A 197 5.29 -23.60 -20.66
C GLN A 197 6.18 -24.85 -20.64
N ASP A 198 5.65 -25.98 -21.12
CA ASP A 198 6.42 -27.21 -21.40
C ASP A 198 7.07 -27.90 -20.18
N TYR A 199 6.55 -27.76 -18.96
CA TYR A 199 7.09 -28.43 -17.74
C TYR A 199 7.34 -29.94 -17.95
N PHE A 200 6.44 -30.63 -18.67
CA PHE A 200 6.51 -32.08 -18.89
C PHE A 200 7.02 -32.53 -20.25
N ARG A 201 7.21 -31.63 -21.22
CA ARG A 201 7.55 -32.08 -22.58
C ARG A 201 8.27 -31.00 -23.38
N PRO A 202 9.61 -30.96 -23.36
CA PRO A 202 10.37 -30.17 -24.30
C PRO A 202 9.98 -30.61 -25.72
N LYS A 203 9.33 -29.74 -26.48
CA LYS A 203 9.17 -29.98 -27.92
C LYS A 203 10.56 -29.80 -28.55
N ALA A 204 11.07 -30.84 -29.18
CA ALA A 204 12.28 -30.74 -29.98
C ALA A 204 12.08 -29.62 -31.02
N SER A 205 12.91 -28.58 -30.97
CA SER A 205 12.95 -27.61 -32.07
C SER A 205 13.70 -28.26 -33.23
N THR A 206 13.18 -28.10 -34.43
CA THR A 206 13.85 -28.54 -35.66
C THR A 206 14.76 -27.47 -36.26
N SER A 207 14.79 -26.26 -35.68
CA SER A 207 15.68 -25.18 -36.10
C SER A 207 17.08 -25.35 -35.49
N GLU A 208 18.10 -24.85 -36.17
CA GLU A 208 19.43 -24.67 -35.60
C GLU A 208 19.31 -23.82 -34.31
N PRO A 209 19.98 -24.22 -33.20
CA PRO A 209 19.87 -23.47 -31.95
C PRO A 209 20.53 -22.09 -32.10
N PRO A 210 19.90 -21.04 -31.56
CA PRO A 210 20.49 -19.70 -31.58
C PRO A 210 21.80 -19.67 -30.76
N PRO A 211 22.64 -18.64 -30.94
CA PRO A 211 23.83 -18.45 -30.11
C PRO A 211 23.48 -18.49 -28.63
N LYS A 212 24.35 -19.13 -27.82
CA LYS A 212 24.13 -19.21 -26.37
C LYS A 212 24.00 -17.81 -25.76
N PRO A 213 23.09 -17.61 -24.78
CA PRO A 213 22.92 -16.31 -24.16
C PRO A 213 24.21 -15.90 -23.44
N THR A 214 24.53 -14.61 -23.50
CA THR A 214 25.69 -14.05 -22.80
C THR A 214 25.45 -14.06 -21.29
N GLU A 215 26.52 -14.05 -20.48
CA GLU A 215 26.40 -13.96 -19.02
C GLU A 215 25.63 -12.71 -18.57
N ALA A 216 25.83 -11.58 -19.26
CA ALA A 216 25.10 -10.34 -19.01
C ALA A 216 23.59 -10.51 -19.24
N ALA A 217 23.20 -11.17 -20.33
CA ALA A 217 21.79 -11.48 -20.61
C ALA A 217 21.18 -12.38 -19.53
N LEU A 218 21.90 -13.43 -19.11
CA LEU A 218 21.46 -14.31 -18.02
C LEU A 218 21.30 -13.56 -16.70
N ASN A 219 22.21 -12.62 -16.43
CA ASN A 219 22.14 -11.77 -15.26
C ASN A 219 20.91 -10.86 -15.27
N THR A 220 20.60 -10.22 -16.39
CA THR A 220 19.39 -9.40 -16.54
C THR A 220 18.12 -10.20 -16.28
N ILE A 221 18.01 -11.41 -16.85
CA ILE A 221 16.87 -12.32 -16.60
C ILE A 221 16.72 -12.60 -15.11
N HIS A 222 17.84 -12.90 -14.45
CA HIS A 222 17.84 -13.25 -13.04
C HIS A 222 17.46 -12.07 -12.15
N VAL A 223 18.07 -10.90 -12.34
CA VAL A 223 17.77 -9.67 -11.58
C VAL A 223 16.29 -9.29 -11.73
N HIS A 224 15.77 -9.28 -12.96
CA HIS A 224 14.36 -8.99 -13.20
C HIS A 224 13.44 -10.04 -12.55
N GLY A 225 13.83 -11.31 -12.58
CA GLY A 225 13.10 -12.38 -11.93
C GLY A 225 13.06 -12.23 -10.40
N VAL A 226 14.17 -11.85 -9.77
CA VAL A 226 14.22 -11.57 -8.33
C VAL A 226 13.30 -10.40 -7.97
N VAL A 227 13.33 -9.31 -8.74
CA VAL A 227 12.49 -8.12 -8.49
C VAL A 227 11.00 -8.45 -8.66
N ASP A 228 10.64 -9.22 -9.69
CA ASP A 228 9.25 -9.64 -9.92
C ASP A 228 8.77 -10.58 -8.80
N PHE A 229 9.55 -11.60 -8.46
CA PHE A 229 9.23 -12.53 -7.38
C PHE A 229 9.12 -11.85 -6.01
N ALA A 230 10.03 -10.92 -5.70
CA ALA A 230 9.97 -10.18 -4.44
C ALA A 230 8.66 -9.39 -4.32
N ASN A 231 8.10 -8.89 -5.45
CA ASN A 231 6.88 -8.09 -5.49
C ASN A 231 6.96 -6.88 -4.51
N PRO A 232 7.84 -5.88 -4.77
CA PRO A 232 8.00 -4.73 -3.88
C PRO A 232 6.73 -3.87 -3.74
N GLN A 233 5.76 -4.00 -4.64
CA GLN A 233 4.44 -3.36 -4.53
C GLN A 233 3.56 -4.05 -3.47
N GLY A 234 3.77 -5.35 -3.29
CA GLY A 234 3.10 -6.21 -2.31
C GLY A 234 3.63 -6.09 -0.88
N PHE A 235 4.81 -5.49 -0.64
CA PHE A 235 5.40 -5.41 0.71
C PHE A 235 4.50 -4.74 1.77
N GLY A 236 3.61 -3.84 1.36
CA GLY A 236 2.73 -3.13 2.29
C GLY A 236 3.49 -2.17 3.22
N TYR A 237 3.02 -2.05 4.45
CA TYR A 237 3.68 -1.31 5.52
C TYR A 237 4.26 -2.27 6.55
N VAL A 238 5.59 -2.32 6.62
CA VAL A 238 6.35 -3.12 7.59
C VAL A 238 6.86 -2.18 8.67
N LYS A 239 6.29 -2.28 9.87
CA LYS A 239 6.84 -1.59 11.06
C LYS A 239 7.91 -2.46 11.72
N ASP A 240 7.59 -3.73 11.90
CA ASP A 240 8.47 -4.80 12.37
C ASP A 240 7.84 -6.15 11.97
N ARG A 241 8.53 -7.27 12.23
CA ARG A 241 8.08 -8.61 11.84
C ARG A 241 6.74 -9.05 12.43
N ARG A 242 6.30 -8.44 13.54
CA ARG A 242 5.00 -8.72 14.19
C ARG A 242 3.89 -7.79 13.72
N HIS A 243 4.25 -6.71 13.04
CA HIS A 243 3.33 -5.64 12.65
C HIS A 243 3.55 -5.29 11.19
N VAL A 244 2.99 -6.13 10.31
CA VAL A 244 2.97 -5.89 8.87
C VAL A 244 1.54 -5.74 8.38
N ALA A 245 1.23 -4.65 7.69
CA ALA A 245 -0.11 -4.40 7.15
C ALA A 245 -0.10 -4.47 5.62
N GLY A 246 -1.06 -5.21 5.06
CA GLY A 246 -1.25 -5.30 3.60
C GLY A 246 -0.11 -5.98 2.85
N PHE A 247 0.60 -6.92 3.49
CA PHE A 247 1.63 -7.73 2.83
C PHE A 247 1.02 -8.74 1.86
N GLN A 248 1.64 -8.90 0.70
CA GLN A 248 1.38 -9.98 -0.24
C GLN A 248 2.60 -10.90 -0.29
N SER A 249 2.32 -12.20 -0.36
CA SER A 249 3.36 -13.23 -0.45
C SER A 249 4.25 -13.02 -1.68
N HIS A 250 5.54 -13.32 -1.57
CA HIS A 250 6.44 -13.32 -2.72
C HIS A 250 5.96 -14.33 -3.77
N GLY A 251 6.08 -13.98 -5.04
CA GLY A 251 5.64 -14.80 -6.14
C GLY A 251 5.82 -14.09 -7.47
N PHE A 252 6.04 -14.87 -8.52
CA PHE A 252 6.12 -14.30 -9.86
C PHE A 252 4.74 -13.85 -10.34
N SER A 253 4.71 -12.65 -10.93
CA SER A 253 3.55 -12.12 -11.63
C SER A 253 3.55 -12.49 -13.12
N ARG A 254 4.74 -12.77 -13.67
CA ARG A 254 4.95 -13.09 -15.09
C ARG A 254 6.18 -13.97 -15.28
N VAL A 255 6.23 -14.65 -16.42
CA VAL A 255 7.43 -15.40 -16.82
C VAL A 255 8.56 -14.38 -17.03
N PRO A 256 9.76 -14.58 -16.45
CA PRO A 256 10.89 -13.71 -16.69
C PRO A 256 11.18 -13.61 -18.19
N VAL A 257 11.23 -12.38 -18.71
CA VAL A 257 11.51 -12.13 -20.12
C VAL A 257 12.96 -12.45 -20.37
N ALA A 258 13.22 -13.41 -21.25
CA ALA A 258 14.58 -13.73 -21.68
C ALA A 258 15.06 -12.74 -22.74
N ALA A 259 16.37 -12.56 -22.80
CA ALA A 259 17.01 -11.72 -23.79
C ALA A 259 17.13 -12.46 -25.13
N ASP A 260 17.17 -11.67 -26.21
CA ASP A 260 17.47 -12.11 -27.57
C ASP A 260 16.51 -13.22 -28.07
N GLU A 261 17.08 -14.31 -28.59
CA GLU A 261 16.38 -15.44 -29.20
C GLU A 261 16.08 -16.56 -28.18
N TRP A 262 16.05 -16.25 -26.88
CA TRP A 262 15.77 -17.21 -25.82
C TRP A 262 14.47 -16.88 -25.08
N THR A 263 13.84 -17.89 -24.49
CA THR A 263 12.68 -17.80 -23.59
C THR A 263 12.92 -18.66 -22.37
N VAL A 264 12.42 -18.23 -21.21
CA VAL A 264 12.42 -19.06 -20.00
C VAL A 264 11.33 -20.12 -20.14
N ALA A 265 11.73 -21.39 -20.24
CA ALA A 265 10.82 -22.53 -20.29
C ALA A 265 10.24 -22.80 -18.90
N THR A 266 11.12 -22.96 -17.91
CA THR A 266 10.73 -23.24 -16.52
C THR A 266 11.55 -22.42 -15.53
N VAL A 267 10.93 -22.11 -14.40
CA VAL A 267 11.56 -21.52 -13.20
C VAL A 267 11.10 -22.33 -11.99
N ASP A 268 12.04 -23.02 -11.36
CA ASP A 268 11.81 -23.69 -10.09
C ASP A 268 12.44 -22.89 -8.94
N LEU A 269 11.80 -22.87 -7.77
CA LEU A 269 12.39 -22.31 -6.55
C LEU A 269 13.18 -23.38 -5.81
N VAL A 270 14.45 -23.08 -5.51
CA VAL A 270 15.30 -23.87 -4.62
C VAL A 270 15.18 -23.32 -3.21
N GLY A 271 14.53 -24.08 -2.34
CA GLY A 271 14.29 -23.73 -0.94
C GLY A 271 15.45 -24.14 -0.03
N LEU A 272 15.96 -23.19 0.75
CA LEU A 272 17.05 -23.43 1.72
C LEU A 272 16.59 -23.32 3.18
N LEU A 273 15.48 -22.65 3.45
CA LEU A 273 15.17 -22.16 4.80
C LEU A 273 14.00 -22.90 5.47
N LEU A 274 13.11 -23.56 4.69
CA LEU A 274 11.91 -24.23 5.20
C LEU A 274 12.09 -25.74 5.42
N HIS A 275 13.20 -26.32 4.95
CA HIS A 275 13.49 -27.75 5.03
C HIS A 275 14.86 -27.99 5.65
N ASP A 276 15.05 -29.14 6.31
CA ASP A 276 16.35 -29.50 6.91
C ASP A 276 17.45 -29.71 5.86
N LYS A 277 17.07 -30.02 4.62
CA LYS A 277 17.95 -30.14 3.47
C LYS A 277 17.44 -29.25 2.33
N PRO A 278 18.32 -28.71 1.47
CA PRO A 278 17.92 -28.02 0.27
C PRO A 278 17.00 -28.88 -0.61
N VAL A 279 15.90 -28.29 -1.08
CA VAL A 279 14.93 -28.94 -1.97
C VAL A 279 14.55 -28.02 -3.12
N VAL A 280 14.02 -28.60 -4.20
CA VAL A 280 13.40 -27.86 -5.29
C VAL A 280 11.89 -28.04 -5.22
N TYR A 281 11.16 -26.93 -5.22
CA TYR A 281 9.71 -26.95 -5.36
C TYR A 281 9.32 -27.18 -6.82
N VAL A 282 8.47 -28.18 -7.05
CA VAL A 282 8.01 -28.61 -8.37
C VAL A 282 6.60 -28.06 -8.57
N SER A 283 6.41 -27.27 -9.63
CA SER A 283 5.11 -26.68 -9.95
C SER A 283 4.92 -26.49 -11.44
N GLU A 284 3.70 -26.75 -11.93
CA GLU A 284 3.28 -26.42 -13.29
C GLU A 284 3.04 -24.91 -13.49
N LYS A 285 2.92 -24.15 -12.40
CA LYS A 285 2.74 -22.69 -12.39
C LYS A 285 4.00 -22.01 -11.87
N LEU A 286 4.17 -20.73 -12.18
CA LEU A 286 5.31 -19.98 -11.65
C LEU A 286 5.31 -19.98 -10.10
N PRO A 287 6.49 -20.04 -9.44
CA PRO A 287 6.57 -20.12 -7.99
C PRO A 287 5.86 -18.96 -7.27
N ARG A 288 5.02 -19.30 -6.28
CA ARG A 288 4.39 -18.37 -5.32
C ARG A 288 4.43 -18.93 -3.91
N MET A 289 4.94 -18.15 -2.95
CA MET A 289 5.16 -18.63 -1.58
C MET A 289 3.89 -19.10 -0.86
N GLU A 290 2.71 -18.64 -1.27
CA GLU A 290 1.42 -19.12 -0.75
C GLU A 290 1.12 -20.57 -1.18
N ASP A 291 1.41 -20.92 -2.43
CA ASP A 291 1.17 -22.24 -3.00
C ASP A 291 2.26 -23.25 -2.59
N LEU A 292 3.47 -22.76 -2.32
CA LEU A 292 4.64 -23.62 -2.08
C LEU A 292 4.57 -24.45 -0.80
N ARG A 293 3.74 -24.08 0.18
CA ARG A 293 3.59 -24.85 1.44
C ARG A 293 3.10 -26.27 1.21
N SER A 294 2.25 -26.45 0.19
CA SER A 294 1.69 -27.74 -0.21
C SER A 294 2.26 -28.28 -1.52
N ALA A 295 3.16 -27.53 -2.16
CA ALA A 295 3.74 -27.95 -3.42
C ALA A 295 4.64 -29.17 -3.24
N PRO A 296 4.64 -30.13 -4.19
CA PRO A 296 5.56 -31.24 -4.15
C PRO A 296 7.00 -30.74 -4.22
N THR A 297 7.90 -31.43 -3.53
CA THR A 297 9.33 -31.12 -3.54
C THR A 297 10.13 -32.31 -4.04
N ARG A 298 11.31 -32.03 -4.61
CA ARG A 298 12.29 -33.04 -5.00
C ARG A 298 13.68 -32.68 -4.46
N PRO A 299 14.60 -33.65 -4.31
CA PRO A 299 16.00 -33.34 -4.03
C PRO A 299 16.63 -32.52 -5.17
N LEU A 300 17.73 -31.85 -4.84
CA LEU A 300 18.58 -31.20 -5.85
C LEU A 300 19.13 -32.24 -6.82
N ASP A 301 19.16 -31.91 -8.10
CA ASP A 301 19.90 -32.69 -9.08
C ASP A 301 21.42 -32.36 -9.06
N PRO A 302 22.28 -33.10 -9.79
CA PRO A 302 23.72 -32.84 -9.76
C PRO A 302 24.15 -31.42 -10.17
N PHE A 303 23.41 -30.78 -11.09
CA PHE A 303 23.67 -29.41 -11.51
C PHE A 303 23.33 -28.42 -10.39
N GLU A 304 22.14 -28.56 -9.80
CA GLU A 304 21.67 -27.70 -8.71
C GLU A 304 22.53 -27.84 -7.46
N ALA A 305 22.95 -29.06 -7.12
CA ALA A 305 23.84 -29.32 -5.98
C ALA A 305 25.21 -28.65 -6.17
N THR A 306 25.80 -28.78 -7.37
CA THR A 306 27.09 -28.15 -7.69
C THR A 306 26.97 -26.63 -7.71
N GLY A 307 25.91 -26.11 -8.35
CA GLY A 307 25.65 -24.69 -8.41
C GLY A 307 25.41 -24.06 -7.05
N LEU A 308 24.66 -24.72 -6.16
CA LEU A 308 24.38 -24.21 -4.82
C LEU A 308 25.66 -23.99 -4.01
N VAL A 309 26.65 -24.89 -4.15
CA VAL A 309 27.96 -24.71 -3.51
C VAL A 309 28.68 -23.47 -4.06
N ALA A 310 28.56 -23.18 -5.36
CA ALA A 310 29.11 -21.95 -5.94
C ALA A 310 28.39 -20.71 -5.41
N LEU A 311 27.06 -20.73 -5.33
CA LEU A 311 26.27 -19.60 -4.83
C LEU A 311 26.57 -19.29 -3.35
N GLN A 312 26.73 -20.33 -2.53
CA GLN A 312 27.15 -20.21 -1.12
C GLN A 312 28.53 -19.57 -0.96
N LYS A 313 29.41 -19.73 -1.96
CA LYS A 313 30.74 -19.11 -2.02
C LYS A 313 30.75 -17.70 -2.63
N GLY A 314 29.57 -17.13 -2.91
CA GLY A 314 29.45 -15.75 -3.37
C GLY A 314 29.22 -15.58 -4.87
N ALA A 315 29.12 -16.66 -5.64
CA ALA A 315 28.69 -16.55 -7.04
C ALA A 315 27.21 -16.14 -7.13
N ASP A 316 26.84 -15.32 -8.09
CA ASP A 316 25.44 -14.94 -8.29
C ASP A 316 24.71 -15.85 -9.28
N LEU A 317 25.44 -16.43 -10.23
CA LEU A 317 24.94 -17.39 -11.21
C LEU A 317 25.86 -18.61 -11.30
N HIS A 318 25.25 -19.76 -11.61
CA HIS A 318 25.93 -20.96 -12.07
C HIS A 318 25.23 -21.47 -13.33
N THR A 319 25.99 -21.79 -14.38
CA THR A 319 25.45 -22.17 -15.68
C THR A 319 25.95 -23.54 -16.14
N ALA A 320 25.11 -24.28 -16.84
CA ALA A 320 25.49 -25.51 -17.54
C ALA A 320 24.90 -25.50 -18.95
N ASP A 321 25.75 -25.84 -19.91
CA ASP A 321 25.46 -25.87 -21.35
C ASP A 321 24.92 -24.55 -21.95
N GLY A 322 24.83 -23.47 -21.15
CA GLY A 322 24.22 -22.18 -21.49
C GLY A 322 22.69 -22.18 -21.42
N LEU A 323 22.06 -23.32 -21.09
CA LEU A 323 20.60 -23.49 -21.10
C LEU A 323 20.02 -23.72 -19.71
N ARG A 324 20.85 -24.14 -18.76
CA ARG A 324 20.48 -24.26 -17.35
C ARG A 324 21.20 -23.19 -16.57
N VAL A 325 20.44 -22.46 -15.75
CA VAL A 325 20.96 -21.39 -14.91
C VAL A 325 20.45 -21.59 -13.50
N LEU A 326 21.33 -21.53 -12.51
CA LEU A 326 20.97 -21.44 -11.11
C LEU A 326 21.39 -20.06 -10.60
N GLY A 327 20.42 -19.22 -10.23
CA GLY A 327 20.67 -17.85 -9.79
C GLY A 327 20.34 -17.63 -8.31
N ALA A 328 21.19 -16.91 -7.58
CA ALA A 328 21.07 -16.67 -6.15
C ALA A 328 19.94 -15.71 -5.77
N LEU A 329 19.06 -16.12 -4.85
CA LEU A 329 18.22 -15.16 -4.11
C LEU A 329 19.00 -14.69 -2.89
N ARG A 330 19.50 -13.46 -2.93
CA ARG A 330 20.27 -12.87 -1.82
C ARG A 330 19.43 -11.96 -0.95
N ASN A 331 19.81 -11.87 0.33
CA ASN A 331 19.18 -10.98 1.30
C ASN A 331 19.56 -9.52 1.02
N ALA A 332 18.78 -8.86 0.17
CA ALA A 332 18.89 -7.43 -0.10
C ALA A 332 18.51 -6.60 1.15
N GLN A 333 18.90 -5.32 1.19
CA GLN A 333 18.55 -4.42 2.30
C GLN A 333 17.06 -4.40 2.62
N GLN A 334 16.18 -4.46 1.60
CA GLN A 334 14.73 -4.48 1.80
C GLN A 334 14.22 -5.82 2.35
N CYS A 335 14.89 -6.92 2.02
CA CYS A 335 14.55 -8.26 2.50
C CYS A 335 14.85 -8.39 4.00
N ALA A 336 15.92 -7.72 4.48
CA ALA A 336 16.33 -7.73 5.88
C ALA A 336 15.30 -7.11 6.86
N ALA A 337 14.30 -6.39 6.35
CA ALA A 337 13.19 -5.89 7.19
C ALA A 337 12.33 -7.03 7.74
N CYS A 338 12.27 -8.17 7.04
CA CYS A 338 11.48 -9.34 7.43
C CYS A 338 12.36 -10.58 7.65
N HIS A 339 13.36 -10.80 6.81
CA HIS A 339 14.25 -11.96 6.89
C HIS A 339 15.47 -11.67 7.76
N GLU A 340 15.78 -12.60 8.67
CA GLU A 340 17.03 -12.56 9.42
C GLU A 340 18.22 -12.94 8.52
N GLY A 341 19.37 -12.33 8.75
CA GLY A 341 20.62 -12.64 8.05
C GLY A 341 21.34 -11.39 7.59
N ASP A 342 22.62 -11.55 7.28
CA ASP A 342 23.45 -10.45 6.78
C ASP A 342 23.05 -10.06 5.36
N ARG A 343 23.28 -8.79 5.01
CA ARG A 343 23.12 -8.29 3.64
C ARG A 343 23.97 -9.13 2.68
N GLY A 344 23.34 -9.67 1.65
CA GLY A 344 23.97 -10.53 0.64
C GLY A 344 24.00 -12.02 0.97
N ALA A 345 23.51 -12.44 2.14
CA ALA A 345 23.37 -13.85 2.50
C ALA A 345 22.39 -14.58 1.57
N LEU A 346 22.61 -15.87 1.34
CA LEU A 346 21.85 -16.68 0.38
C LEU A 346 20.54 -17.18 1.01
N LEU A 347 19.41 -16.65 0.55
CA LEU A 347 18.06 -17.03 0.99
C LEU A 347 17.52 -18.24 0.23
N GLY A 348 17.95 -18.42 -1.01
CA GLY A 348 17.43 -19.43 -1.93
C GLY A 348 18.12 -19.37 -3.28
N ALA A 349 17.60 -20.10 -4.26
CA ALA A 349 17.99 -19.93 -5.66
C ALA A 349 16.80 -20.15 -6.61
N PHE A 350 16.90 -19.61 -7.82
CA PHE A 350 16.02 -19.97 -8.93
C PHE A 350 16.76 -20.89 -9.89
N SER A 351 16.15 -22.02 -10.25
CA SER A 351 16.65 -22.96 -11.27
C SER A 351 15.88 -22.70 -12.56
N TYR A 352 16.53 -22.06 -13.54
CA TYR A 352 15.96 -21.75 -14.84
C TYR A 352 16.32 -22.82 -15.87
N ARG A 353 15.38 -23.09 -16.77
CA ARG A 353 15.66 -23.75 -18.05
C ARG A 353 15.28 -22.82 -19.18
N LEU A 354 16.22 -22.59 -20.08
CA LEU A 354 16.04 -21.74 -21.26
C LEU A 354 15.78 -22.61 -22.49
N ARG A 355 15.01 -22.06 -23.42
CA ARG A 355 14.78 -22.64 -24.74
C ARG A 355 14.77 -21.55 -25.82
N PRO A 356 15.02 -21.88 -27.08
CA PRO A 356 14.91 -20.90 -28.16
C PRO A 356 13.51 -20.26 -28.18
N ALA A 357 13.45 -18.96 -28.41
CA ALA A 357 12.25 -18.23 -28.79
C ALA A 357 11.77 -18.78 -30.15
N ARG A 358 10.45 -18.85 -30.34
CA ARG A 358 9.85 -19.34 -31.59
C ARG A 358 9.49 -18.18 -32.50
#